data_AF-A0A6V7LFW6-F1
#
_entry.id   AF-A0A6V7LFW6-F1
#
_cell.length_a   1.000
_cell.length_b   1.000
_cell.length_c   1.000
_cell.angle_alpha   90.00
_cell.angle_beta   90.00
_cell.angle_gamma   90.00
#
_symmetry.space_group_name_H-M   'P 1'
#
loop_
_entity.id
_entity.type
_entity.pdbx_description
1 polymer ?
#
loop_
_entity_poly.entity_id
_entity_poly.type
_entity_poly.pdbx_seq_one_letter_code
_entity_poly.pdbx_strand_id
1 'polypeptide(L)'
;GLTCRTLSELGSSGLHHPAEAVRKVSERILVLVYRVNPRLVRKQLPPDDDITRRNLLYRQLFHEFDRIDLERKKELESMPKTSQTPTRSKSIDTSVSKSSNSPKNSPGISTESSTSVTSPSDNSTDHKGDKICIFCLSKGQGYSEEGLNIHYWRSCPMLTRCEACKQVVEISYLNAHLL
;
A
#
# COMPACT_ATOMS: atom_id res chain seq x y z
N GLY A 1 7.83 -15.78 4.24
CA GLY A 1 6.55 -16.07 4.92
C GLY A 1 5.46 -15.23 4.30
N LEU A 2 4.27 -15.79 4.09
CA LEU A 2 3.11 -15.09 3.51
C LEU A 2 2.67 -13.89 4.38
N THR A 3 2.68 -14.06 5.70
CA THR A 3 2.18 -13.10 6.69
C THR A 3 2.76 -11.70 6.57
N CYS A 4 4.09 -11.55 6.48
CA CYS A 4 4.70 -10.22 6.37
C CYS A 4 4.27 -9.46 5.10
N ARG A 5 4.01 -10.17 4.01
CA ARG A 5 3.57 -9.56 2.75
C ARG A 5 2.16 -9.02 2.86
N THR A 6 1.22 -9.85 3.32
CA THR A 6 -0.18 -9.46 3.53
C THR A 6 -0.30 -8.31 4.54
N LEU A 7 0.50 -8.31 5.62
CA LEU A 7 0.53 -7.21 6.59
C LEU A 7 1.04 -5.88 5.98
N SER A 8 2.04 -5.92 5.10
CA SER A 8 2.48 -4.71 4.39
C SER A 8 1.47 -4.22 3.35
N GLU A 9 0.85 -5.12 2.59
CA GLU A 9 -0.19 -4.76 1.61
C GLU A 9 -1.43 -4.12 2.30
N LEU A 10 -1.86 -4.68 3.44
CA LEU A 10 -2.92 -4.11 4.30
C LEU A 10 -2.51 -2.75 4.88
N GLY A 11 -1.27 -2.65 5.38
CA GLY A 11 -0.71 -1.42 5.92
C GLY A 11 -0.68 -0.28 4.88
N SER A 12 -0.14 -0.52 3.69
CA SER A 12 -0.07 0.47 2.61
C SER A 12 -1.46 0.96 2.17
N SER A 13 -2.44 0.05 2.11
CA SER A 13 -3.83 0.41 1.77
C SER A 13 -4.46 1.33 2.84
N GLY A 14 -4.33 0.96 4.12
CA GLY A 14 -4.97 1.68 5.22
C GLY A 14 -4.38 3.06 5.55
N LEU A 15 -3.17 3.40 5.06
CA LEU A 15 -2.62 4.76 5.15
C LEU A 15 -3.54 5.83 4.52
N HIS A 16 -4.27 5.48 3.46
CA HIS A 16 -5.15 6.41 2.73
C HIS A 16 -6.59 6.41 3.26
N HIS A 17 -6.87 5.66 4.33
CA HIS A 17 -8.21 5.53 4.87
C HIS A 17 -8.70 6.86 5.49
N PRO A 18 -9.97 7.27 5.31
CA PRO A 18 -10.48 8.55 5.82
C PRO A 18 -10.51 8.63 7.36
N ALA A 19 -10.76 7.51 8.05
CA ALA A 19 -10.73 7.46 9.51
C ALA A 19 -9.28 7.43 10.07
N GLU A 20 -8.96 8.36 10.97
CA GLU A 20 -7.61 8.50 11.55
C GLU A 20 -7.16 7.27 12.35
N ALA A 21 -8.06 6.68 13.13
CA ALA A 21 -7.75 5.47 13.92
C ALA A 21 -7.21 4.33 13.04
N VAL A 22 -7.78 4.17 11.83
CA VAL A 22 -7.31 3.17 10.86
C VAL A 22 -5.91 3.54 10.34
N ARG A 23 -5.69 4.79 9.94
CA ARG A 23 -4.36 5.27 9.50
C ARG A 23 -3.28 5.01 10.55
N LYS A 24 -3.57 5.30 11.83
CA LYS A 24 -2.64 5.10 12.95
C LYS A 24 -2.35 3.62 13.22
N VAL A 25 -3.34 2.74 13.07
CA VAL A 25 -3.12 1.27 13.14
C VAL A 25 -2.27 0.80 11.96
N SER A 26 -2.55 1.25 10.74
CA SER A 26 -1.80 0.90 9.53
C SER A 26 -0.34 1.37 9.56
N GLU A 27 -0.09 2.60 10.00
CA GLU A 27 1.24 3.15 10.28
C GLU A 27 2.01 2.23 11.25
N ARG A 28 1.37 1.82 12.35
CA ARG A 28 1.97 0.96 13.36
C ARG A 28 2.24 -0.47 12.86
N ILE A 29 1.37 -1.03 12.03
CA ILE A 29 1.60 -2.32 11.35
C ILE A 29 2.83 -2.23 10.44
N LEU A 30 2.92 -1.18 9.62
CA LEU A 30 4.07 -0.97 8.73
C LEU A 30 5.38 -0.82 9.51
N VAL A 31 5.39 -0.03 10.59
CA VAL A 31 6.54 0.10 11.51
C VAL A 31 6.97 -1.25 12.11
N LEU A 32 6.03 -2.08 12.54
CA LEU A 32 6.34 -3.41 13.09
C LEU A 32 6.93 -4.35 12.03
N VAL A 33 6.33 -4.41 10.84
CA VAL A 33 6.87 -5.24 9.74
C VAL A 33 8.22 -4.69 9.25
N TYR A 34 8.42 -3.37 9.29
CA TYR A 34 9.67 -2.71 8.92
C TYR A 34 10.83 -3.07 9.87
N ARG A 35 10.56 -3.20 11.18
CA ARG A 35 11.58 -3.68 12.15
C ARG A 35 12.11 -5.07 11.77
N VAL A 36 11.24 -5.95 11.26
CA VAL A 36 11.58 -7.34 10.87
C VAL A 36 12.14 -7.44 9.44
N ASN A 37 11.57 -6.74 8.46
CA ASN A 37 12.00 -6.82 7.06
C ASN A 37 11.83 -5.47 6.31
N PRO A 38 12.81 -4.55 6.42
CA PRO A 38 12.78 -3.24 5.76
C PRO A 38 12.63 -3.31 4.24
N ARG A 39 13.22 -4.34 3.60
CA ARG A 39 13.26 -4.50 2.14
C ARG A 39 11.89 -4.83 1.56
N LEU A 40 11.05 -5.54 2.31
CA LEU A 40 9.69 -5.88 1.88
C LEU A 40 8.80 -4.63 1.93
N VAL A 41 8.84 -3.89 3.03
CA VAL A 41 8.04 -2.67 3.22
C VAL A 41 8.40 -1.61 2.16
N ARG A 42 9.69 -1.37 1.89
CA ARG A 42 10.13 -0.44 0.83
C ARG A 42 9.75 -0.86 -0.60
N LYS A 43 9.44 -2.14 -0.86
CA LYS A 43 8.91 -2.58 -2.16
C LYS A 43 7.42 -2.31 -2.33
N GLN A 44 6.70 -2.09 -1.23
CA GLN A 44 5.24 -2.01 -1.19
C GLN A 44 4.71 -0.59 -0.90
N LEU A 45 5.62 0.38 -0.82
CA LEU A 45 5.34 1.82 -0.71
C LEU A 45 5.91 2.53 -1.95
N PRO A 46 5.45 3.75 -2.27
CA PRO A 46 6.08 4.58 -3.30
C PRO A 46 7.56 4.83 -3.00
N PRO A 47 8.38 5.18 -4.00
CA PRO A 47 9.79 5.51 -3.79
C PRO A 47 9.94 6.68 -2.80
N ASP A 48 11.03 6.67 -2.05
CA ASP A 48 11.33 7.71 -1.07
C ASP A 48 11.98 8.92 -1.77
N ASP A 49 11.16 9.69 -2.48
CA ASP A 49 11.55 10.86 -3.27
C ASP A 49 10.89 12.16 -2.76
N ASP A 50 11.38 13.31 -3.21
CA ASP A 50 10.87 14.63 -2.80
C ASP A 50 9.39 14.84 -3.14
N ILE A 51 8.86 14.13 -4.15
CA ILE A 51 7.45 14.20 -4.54
C ILE A 51 6.61 13.45 -3.50
N THR A 52 6.98 12.21 -3.15
CA THR A 52 6.29 11.42 -2.13
C THR A 52 6.41 12.06 -0.74
N ARG A 53 7.58 12.61 -0.38
CA ARG A 53 7.80 13.32 0.90
C ARG A 53 7.00 14.64 1.06
N ARG A 54 6.39 15.17 0.00
CA ARG A 54 5.42 16.30 0.12
C ARG A 54 4.08 15.88 0.73
N ASN A 55 3.71 14.60 0.62
CA ASN A 55 2.52 14.08 1.30
C ASN A 55 2.83 13.88 2.79
N LEU A 56 2.05 14.53 3.67
CA LEU A 56 2.29 14.51 5.11
C LEU A 56 2.28 13.10 5.72
N LEU A 57 1.47 12.17 5.18
CA LEU A 57 1.36 10.79 5.66
C LEU A 57 2.66 10.01 5.40
N TYR A 58 3.15 10.04 4.17
CA TYR A 58 4.41 9.39 3.80
C TYR A 58 5.61 10.06 4.48
N ARG A 59 5.60 11.39 4.61
CA ARG A 59 6.64 12.13 5.34
C ARG A 59 6.74 11.68 6.80
N GLN A 60 5.62 11.52 7.50
CA GLN A 60 5.60 11.01 8.87
C GLN A 60 6.07 9.56 8.96
N LEU A 61 5.60 8.69 8.05
CA LEU A 61 5.97 7.28 8.02
C LEU A 61 7.47 7.07 7.73
N PHE A 62 8.03 7.76 6.74
CA PHE A 62 9.45 7.66 6.41
C PHE A 62 10.34 8.22 7.52
N HIS A 63 9.93 9.29 8.20
CA HIS A 63 10.63 9.79 9.39
C HIS A 63 10.68 8.74 10.52
N GLU A 64 9.61 7.96 10.73
CA GLU A 64 9.61 6.84 11.67
C GLU A 64 10.52 5.69 11.23
N PHE A 65 10.63 5.42 9.92
CA PHE A 65 11.60 4.42 9.40
C PHE A 65 13.05 4.88 9.56
N ASP A 66 13.33 6.16 9.28
CA ASP A 66 14.65 6.79 9.47
C ASP A 66 15.06 6.70 10.96
N ARG A 67 14.11 6.92 11.89
CA ARG A 67 14.30 6.74 13.34
C ARG A 67 14.62 5.30 13.73
N ILE A 68 13.94 4.31 13.14
CA ILE A 68 14.19 2.88 13.40
C ILE A 68 15.56 2.44 12.86
N ASP A 69 15.96 2.92 11.68
CA ASP A 69 17.27 2.57 11.11
C ASP A 69 18.42 3.19 11.92
N LEU A 70 18.23 4.40 12.47
CA LEU A 70 19.19 5.03 13.40
C LEU A 70 19.28 4.28 14.74
N GLU A 71 18.14 3.88 15.31
CA GLU A 71 18.06 3.06 16.54
C GLU A 71 18.80 1.72 16.34
N ARG A 72 18.48 0.98 15.27
CA ARG A 72 19.14 -0.28 14.91
C ARG A 72 20.65 -0.11 14.70
N LYS A 73 21.09 0.98 14.06
CA LYS A 73 22.53 1.27 13.88
C LYS A 73 23.22 1.46 15.23
N LYS A 74 22.62 2.24 16.13
CA LYS A 74 23.16 2.51 17.48
C LYS A 74 23.22 1.25 18.34
N GLU A 75 22.20 0.38 18.27
CA GLU A 75 22.21 -0.93 18.94
C GLU A 75 23.42 -1.77 18.49
N LEU A 76 23.64 -1.89 17.18
CA LEU A 76 24.77 -2.62 16.58
C LEU A 76 26.14 -2.01 16.95
N GLU A 77 26.23 -0.70 17.14
CA GLU A 77 27.45 -0.01 17.60
C GLU A 77 27.68 -0.16 19.12
N SER A 78 26.62 -0.42 19.89
CA SER A 78 26.67 -0.54 21.36
C SER A 78 26.97 -1.96 21.89
N MET A 79 26.85 -3.00 21.06
CA MET A 79 27.27 -4.35 21.45
C MET A 79 28.80 -4.45 21.51
N PRO A 80 29.40 -4.92 22.63
CA PRO A 80 30.85 -5.03 22.75
C PRO A 80 31.41 -6.07 21.78
N LYS A 81 32.24 -5.63 20.84
CA LYS A 81 32.95 -6.50 19.90
C LYS A 81 34.08 -7.25 20.62
N THR A 82 33.93 -8.55 20.83
CA THR A 82 35.07 -9.44 21.01
C THR A 82 35.83 -9.56 19.69
N SER A 83 37.09 -9.09 19.68
CA SER A 83 38.07 -9.14 18.57
C SER A 83 38.17 -10.54 17.93
N GLN A 84 38.45 -10.76 16.65
CA GLN A 84 39.53 -10.28 15.75
C GLN A 84 39.12 -10.51 14.25
N THR A 85 39.80 -10.13 13.15
CA THR A 85 40.98 -9.29 12.81
C THR A 85 40.85 -8.78 11.35
N PRO A 86 41.61 -7.76 10.87
CA PRO A 86 41.49 -7.21 9.51
C PRO A 86 42.64 -7.53 8.55
N THR A 87 42.33 -7.73 7.25
CA THR A 87 43.26 -7.71 6.10
C THR A 87 42.51 -7.07 4.90
N ARG A 88 42.79 -5.86 4.42
CA ARG A 88 43.99 -5.14 3.92
C ARG A 88 44.31 -5.41 2.43
N SER A 89 44.05 -4.38 1.61
CA SER A 89 44.58 -4.10 0.25
C SER A 89 44.11 -5.03 -0.90
N LYS A 90 44.04 -4.60 -2.18
CA LYS A 90 44.82 -3.53 -2.86
C LYS A 90 44.04 -2.84 -4.00
N SER A 91 44.60 -1.76 -4.54
CA SER A 91 43.96 -0.68 -5.34
C SER A 91 44.15 -0.78 -6.87
N ILE A 92 43.73 0.29 -7.59
CA ILE A 92 44.06 0.72 -8.98
C ILE A 92 43.09 0.22 -10.08
N ASP A 93 42.71 0.92 -11.16
CA ASP A 93 42.44 2.32 -11.58
C ASP A 93 42.14 2.23 -13.12
N THR A 94 41.85 3.34 -13.81
CA THR A 94 41.92 3.59 -15.27
C THR A 94 40.88 2.97 -16.25
N SER A 95 39.78 3.73 -16.44
CA SER A 95 39.48 4.53 -17.66
C SER A 95 39.18 3.92 -19.08
N VAL A 96 38.34 4.67 -19.83
CA VAL A 96 38.22 4.79 -21.33
C VAL A 96 37.13 3.97 -22.08
N SER A 97 35.99 4.64 -22.31
CA SER A 97 35.34 4.97 -23.61
C SER A 97 34.87 3.95 -24.68
N LYS A 98 33.61 4.20 -25.12
CA LYS A 98 33.03 4.15 -26.50
C LYS A 98 32.43 2.85 -27.09
N SER A 99 31.08 2.85 -27.13
CA SER A 99 30.20 2.72 -28.32
C SER A 99 30.20 1.45 -29.21
N SER A 100 29.02 0.81 -29.34
CA SER A 100 28.19 0.88 -30.58
C SER A 100 26.81 0.19 -30.51
N ASN A 101 25.80 0.87 -31.08
CA ASN A 101 24.58 0.41 -31.78
C ASN A 101 23.60 -0.66 -31.20
N SER A 102 22.40 -0.19 -30.77
CA SER A 102 21.05 -0.31 -31.40
C SER A 102 20.58 -1.63 -32.06
N PRO A 103 19.25 -1.93 -32.23
CA PRO A 103 18.09 -0.99 -32.24
C PRO A 103 16.70 -1.47 -31.68
N LYS A 104 15.74 -0.53 -31.57
CA LYS A 104 14.24 -0.69 -31.57
C LYS A 104 13.61 -1.42 -30.34
N ASN A 105 12.38 -1.15 -29.89
CA ASN A 105 11.21 -0.55 -30.56
C ASN A 105 10.30 0.23 -29.57
N SER A 106 9.56 1.25 -30.05
CA SER A 106 8.45 1.95 -29.36
C SER A 106 7.11 1.64 -30.07
N PRO A 107 5.93 1.81 -29.44
CA PRO A 107 5.23 3.10 -29.28
C PRO A 107 4.50 3.22 -27.90
N GLY A 108 3.75 4.27 -27.55
CA GLY A 108 3.41 5.54 -28.19
C GLY A 108 2.60 6.41 -27.20
N ILE A 109 2.67 7.73 -27.34
CA ILE A 109 2.04 8.70 -26.42
C ILE A 109 0.64 9.08 -26.89
N SER A 110 -0.25 9.49 -25.97
CA SER A 110 -1.31 10.48 -26.23
C SER A 110 -1.90 10.97 -24.90
N THR A 111 -1.72 12.26 -24.62
CA THR A 111 -2.35 12.99 -23.51
C THR A 111 -2.76 14.36 -24.00
N GLU A 112 -4.07 14.63 -23.99
CA GLU A 112 -4.67 15.98 -24.06
C GLU A 112 -6.06 15.88 -23.40
N SER A 113 -6.35 16.67 -22.35
CA SER A 113 -7.08 17.96 -22.39
C SER A 113 -8.62 17.77 -22.50
N SER A 114 -9.53 18.51 -21.84
CA SER A 114 -9.45 19.55 -20.80
C SER A 114 -10.86 19.86 -20.24
N THR A 115 -10.93 20.60 -19.11
CA THR A 115 -12.03 21.52 -18.66
C THR A 115 -13.48 21.03 -18.34
N SER A 116 -13.86 21.27 -17.07
CA SER A 116 -15.02 22.08 -16.59
C SER A 116 -16.47 21.85 -17.12
N VAL A 117 -17.48 21.68 -16.23
CA VAL A 117 -18.38 22.75 -15.68
C VAL A 117 -19.55 22.22 -14.78
N THR A 118 -19.97 23.07 -13.83
CA THR A 118 -21.31 23.28 -13.16
C THR A 118 -22.44 22.22 -13.11
N SER A 119 -23.05 22.08 -11.92
CA SER A 119 -24.48 21.72 -11.65
C SER A 119 -25.42 22.92 -11.94
N PRO A 120 -26.79 22.83 -12.04
CA PRO A 120 -27.70 21.87 -11.38
C PRO A 120 -28.97 21.39 -12.17
N SER A 121 -29.82 20.62 -11.47
CA SER A 121 -31.28 20.37 -11.64
C SER A 121 -31.85 19.39 -12.70
N ASP A 122 -32.56 18.39 -12.14
CA ASP A 122 -33.88 17.82 -12.49
C ASP A 122 -34.19 16.98 -13.76
N ASN A 123 -34.48 15.70 -13.45
CA ASN A 123 -35.60 14.86 -13.92
C ASN A 123 -35.44 13.87 -15.11
N SER A 124 -35.55 12.59 -14.74
CA SER A 124 -36.09 11.43 -15.47
C SER A 124 -35.28 10.72 -16.58
N THR A 125 -35.41 9.38 -16.55
CA THR A 125 -35.05 8.38 -17.58
C THR A 125 -33.59 8.25 -18.02
N ASP A 126 -32.69 7.85 -17.12
CA ASP A 126 -31.89 6.61 -17.26
C ASP A 126 -31.27 6.24 -15.90
N HIS A 127 -31.73 5.17 -15.25
CA HIS A 127 -31.15 4.69 -13.99
C HIS A 127 -29.88 3.86 -14.21
N LYS A 128 -28.96 4.37 -15.05
CA LYS A 128 -27.56 3.97 -15.08
C LYS A 128 -26.78 4.55 -13.88
N GLY A 129 -27.43 4.53 -12.71
CA GLY A 129 -26.79 4.82 -11.44
C GLY A 129 -25.69 3.81 -11.21
N ASP A 130 -24.49 4.29 -10.90
CA ASP A 130 -23.35 3.43 -10.60
C ASP A 130 -23.77 2.40 -9.54
N LYS A 131 -23.78 1.13 -9.92
CA LYS A 131 -24.01 0.05 -8.97
C LYS A 131 -22.79 0.00 -8.06
N ILE A 132 -22.98 0.43 -6.81
CA ILE A 132 -21.95 0.60 -5.78
C ILE A 132 -22.25 -0.40 -4.67
N CYS A 133 -21.20 -1.02 -4.11
CA CYS A 133 -21.37 -1.85 -2.92
C CYS A 133 -21.70 -0.96 -1.71
N ILE A 134 -22.85 -1.18 -1.05
CA ILE A 134 -23.26 -0.36 0.10
C ILE A 134 -22.33 -0.46 1.31
N PHE A 135 -21.60 -1.57 1.46
CA PHE A 135 -20.73 -1.83 2.61
C PHE A 135 -19.33 -1.20 2.47
N CYS A 136 -18.65 -1.41 1.32
CA CYS A 136 -17.29 -0.91 1.09
C CYS A 136 -17.20 0.26 0.10
N LEU A 137 -18.34 0.71 -0.45
CA LEU A 137 -18.48 1.86 -1.35
C LEU A 137 -17.64 1.79 -2.65
N SER A 138 -17.09 0.62 -2.98
CA SER A 138 -16.34 0.43 -4.23
C SER A 138 -17.28 0.44 -5.44
N LYS A 139 -16.81 1.04 -6.54
CA LYS A 139 -17.42 0.94 -7.86
C LYS A 139 -16.70 -0.16 -8.64
N GLY A 140 -17.40 -1.19 -9.09
CA GLY A 140 -16.84 -2.22 -9.97
C GLY A 140 -17.23 -1.98 -11.42
N GLN A 141 -16.27 -2.10 -12.35
CA GLN A 141 -16.64 -2.28 -13.76
C GLN A 141 -17.44 -3.57 -13.90
N GLY A 142 -18.72 -3.45 -14.26
CA GLY A 142 -19.60 -4.61 -14.40
C GLY A 142 -20.22 -5.14 -13.10
N TYR A 143 -20.40 -4.32 -12.06
CA TYR A 143 -21.39 -4.63 -11.01
C TYR A 143 -22.80 -4.63 -11.63
N SER A 144 -23.19 -5.74 -12.25
CA SER A 144 -24.60 -6.11 -12.37
C SER A 144 -25.15 -6.48 -10.99
N GLU A 145 -26.45 -6.76 -10.89
CA GLU A 145 -27.04 -7.25 -9.63
C GLU A 145 -26.37 -8.56 -9.17
N GLU A 146 -26.12 -9.47 -10.10
CA GLU A 146 -25.37 -10.71 -9.87
C GLU A 146 -23.90 -10.44 -9.48
N GLY A 147 -23.24 -9.48 -10.13
CA GLY A 147 -21.88 -9.06 -9.78
C GLY A 147 -21.77 -8.52 -8.35
N LEU A 148 -22.82 -7.86 -7.86
CA LEU A 148 -22.92 -7.35 -6.49
C LEU A 148 -23.07 -8.49 -5.48
N ASN A 149 -23.89 -9.52 -5.77
CA ASN A 149 -23.99 -10.74 -4.96
C ASN A 149 -22.65 -11.47 -4.85
N ILE A 150 -21.96 -11.69 -5.97
CA ILE A 150 -20.62 -12.32 -5.98
C ILE A 150 -19.63 -11.50 -5.13
N HIS A 151 -19.68 -10.17 -5.25
CA HIS A 151 -18.86 -9.28 -4.44
C HIS A 151 -19.15 -9.45 -2.95
N TYR A 152 -20.41 -9.40 -2.52
CA TYR A 152 -20.79 -9.59 -1.11
C TYR A 152 -20.30 -10.92 -0.53
N TRP A 153 -20.32 -12.00 -1.32
CA TRP A 153 -19.99 -13.34 -0.85
C TRP A 153 -18.49 -13.69 -0.90
N ARG A 154 -17.71 -13.06 -1.79
CA ARG A 154 -16.32 -13.48 -2.07
C ARG A 154 -15.27 -12.37 -1.98
N SER A 155 -15.66 -11.10 -2.03
CA SER A 155 -14.69 -10.02 -2.28
C SER A 155 -14.94 -8.72 -1.51
N CYS A 156 -16.05 -8.60 -0.79
CA CYS A 156 -16.36 -7.40 -0.01
C CYS A 156 -15.49 -7.36 1.25
N PRO A 157 -14.58 -6.39 1.42
CA PRO A 157 -13.67 -6.34 2.56
C PRO A 157 -14.34 -5.90 3.87
N MET A 158 -15.64 -5.54 3.83
CA MET A 158 -16.45 -5.14 4.99
C MET A 158 -17.40 -6.24 5.46
N LEU A 159 -17.53 -7.32 4.68
CA LEU A 159 -18.31 -8.51 5.02
C LEU A 159 -17.36 -9.68 5.30
N THR A 160 -17.82 -10.61 6.13
CA THR A 160 -17.10 -11.84 6.46
C THR A 160 -18.07 -13.00 6.63
N ARG A 161 -17.60 -14.22 6.39
CA ARG A 161 -18.38 -15.42 6.61
C ARG A 161 -18.16 -15.91 8.04
N CYS A 162 -19.22 -15.96 8.84
CA CYS A 162 -19.16 -16.51 10.19
C CYS A 162 -18.81 -18.01 10.14
N GLU A 163 -17.79 -18.45 10.87
CA GLU A 163 -17.37 -19.85 10.82
C GLU A 163 -18.32 -20.80 11.58
N ALA A 164 -19.16 -20.30 12.50
CA ALA A 164 -20.14 -21.11 13.22
C ALA A 164 -21.39 -21.41 12.38
N CYS A 165 -22.06 -20.37 11.86
CA CYS A 165 -23.36 -20.50 11.17
C CYS A 165 -23.25 -20.38 9.63
N LYS A 166 -22.06 -20.06 9.10
CA LYS A 166 -21.76 -19.86 7.67
C LYS A 166 -22.49 -18.70 6.97
N GLN A 167 -23.21 -17.86 7.71
CA GLN A 167 -23.81 -16.61 7.20
C GLN A 167 -22.75 -15.56 6.86
N VAL A 168 -23.05 -14.68 5.91
CA VAL A 168 -22.25 -13.50 5.60
C VAL A 168 -22.77 -12.35 6.47
N VAL A 169 -21.89 -11.76 7.28
CA VAL A 169 -22.19 -10.68 8.23
C VAL A 169 -21.19 -9.54 8.08
N GLU A 170 -21.56 -8.34 8.54
CA GLU A 170 -20.61 -7.24 8.64
C GLU A 170 -19.51 -7.54 9.68
N ILE A 171 -18.27 -7.17 9.37
CA ILE A 171 -17.11 -7.41 10.27
C ILE A 171 -17.28 -6.65 11.60
N SER A 172 -17.89 -5.47 11.56
CA SER A 172 -18.28 -4.66 12.72
C SER A 172 -19.22 -5.42 13.68
N TYR A 173 -20.11 -6.25 13.12
CA TYR A 173 -21.17 -6.95 13.86
C TYR A 173 -20.78 -8.38 14.26
N LEU A 174 -19.70 -8.96 13.69
CA LEU A 174 -19.30 -10.35 13.93
C LEU A 174 -19.19 -10.71 15.42
N ASN A 175 -18.64 -9.82 16.25
CA ASN A 175 -18.52 -10.09 17.70
C ASN A 175 -19.89 -10.17 18.41
N ALA A 176 -20.86 -9.36 17.99
CA ALA A 176 -22.22 -9.40 18.54
C ALA A 176 -23.04 -10.59 17.99
N HIS A 177 -22.73 -11.03 16.77
CA HIS A 177 -23.33 -12.20 16.13
C HIS A 177 -22.83 -13.55 16.71
N LEU A 178 -21.72 -13.55 17.44
CA LEU A 178 -21.13 -14.73 18.08
C LEU A 178 -21.51 -14.89 19.57
N LEU A 179 -22.35 -14.00 20.10
CA LEU A 179 -22.85 -13.98 21.49
C LEU A 179 -24.32 -14.44 21.54
#